data_AF-A0A521NWC3-F1
#
_entry.id   AF-A0A521NWC3-F1
#
_cell.length_a   1.000
_cell.length_b   1.000
_cell.length_c   1.000
_cell.angle_alpha   90.00
_cell.angle_beta   90.00
_cell.angle_gamma   90.00
#
_symmetry.space_group_name_H-M   'P 1'
#
loop_
_entity.id
_entity.type
_entity.pdbx_description
1 polymer ?
#
loop_
_entity_poly.entity_id
_entity_poly.type
_entity_poly.pdbx_seq_one_letter_code
_entity_poly.pdbx_strand_id
1 'polypeptide(L)'
;MYGIFTRPWGYEVSVMRNGTRHYRQFGRASYGGAEQALLHAQDWRDAIVRQHPPIARRARAEQPRANNSTGAPGVYSRVAPDGRVRAWLAKTYIAEDQILQTYFSVDGADRAAHAAALAERARQLAQMTGLAHVHPAEEAIRRETDAAPRARTPRLSRAEIVRRNNSSGTSGVQFKSPRPDHPGYWMAITFIAGRGTVSKAFSVKTHGEQAAKRLAIAERETQLALKRQLDGAELAS
;
A
#
# COMPACT_ATOMS: atom_id res chain seq x y z
N MET A 1 9.10 1.65 9.78
CA MET A 1 9.46 1.54 8.34
C MET A 1 8.54 2.48 7.58
N TYR A 2 9.01 3.21 6.57
CA TYR A 2 8.17 4.17 5.86
C TYR A 2 6.89 3.51 5.33
N GLY A 3 5.74 4.10 5.64
CA GLY A 3 4.42 3.63 5.21
C GLY A 3 3.95 2.29 5.80
N ILE A 4 4.76 1.57 6.60
CA ILE A 4 4.41 0.26 7.20
C ILE A 4 4.45 0.34 8.72
N PHE A 5 3.33 -0.04 9.33
CA PHE A 5 3.09 -0.02 10.76
C PHE A 5 2.92 -1.44 11.28
N THR A 6 3.72 -1.82 12.27
CA THR A 6 3.59 -3.12 12.96
C THR A 6 2.38 -3.09 13.88
N ARG A 7 1.57 -4.14 13.83
CA ARG A 7 0.40 -4.35 14.69
C ARG A 7 0.48 -5.71 15.39
N PRO A 8 -0.25 -5.94 16.50
CA PRO A 8 -0.26 -7.24 17.16
C PRO A 8 -0.67 -8.40 16.24
N TRP A 9 -1.57 -8.14 15.29
CA TRP A 9 -2.10 -9.13 14.35
C TRP A 9 -1.31 -9.25 13.03
N GLY A 10 -0.34 -8.36 12.77
CA GLY A 10 0.37 -8.29 11.48
C GLY A 10 0.92 -6.91 11.16
N TYR A 11 0.69 -6.46 9.93
CA TYR A 11 1.20 -5.21 9.41
C TYR A 11 0.09 -4.42 8.74
N GLU A 12 0.20 -3.10 8.81
CA GLU A 12 -0.67 -2.16 8.14
C GLU A 12 0.19 -1.27 7.26
N VAL A 13 -0.22 -1.09 6.01
CA VAL A 13 0.41 -0.15 5.10
C VAL A 13 -0.52 1.03 4.91
N SER A 14 -0.01 2.24 5.12
CA SER A 14 -0.74 3.49 4.95
C SER A 14 0.18 4.55 4.35
N VAL A 15 -0.08 4.92 3.09
CA VAL A 15 0.70 5.90 2.34
C VAL A 15 -0.22 7.02 1.85
N MET A 16 0.12 8.28 2.16
CA MET A 16 -0.61 9.45 1.69
C MET A 16 0.02 9.99 0.40
N ARG A 17 -0.78 10.17 -0.65
CA ARG A 17 -0.33 10.73 -1.94
C ARG A 17 -1.39 11.65 -2.51
N ASN A 18 -1.02 12.91 -2.77
CA ASN A 18 -1.87 13.91 -3.41
C ASN A 18 -3.28 14.03 -2.78
N GLY A 19 -3.38 13.91 -1.45
CA GLY A 19 -4.64 13.94 -0.71
C GLY A 19 -5.36 12.58 -0.57
N THR A 20 -4.94 11.56 -1.33
CA THR A 20 -5.51 10.20 -1.26
C THR A 20 -4.71 9.32 -0.30
N ARG A 21 -5.43 8.57 0.55
CA ARG A 21 -4.83 7.57 1.44
C ARG A 21 -4.89 6.18 0.80
N HIS A 22 -3.73 5.60 0.48
CA HIS A 22 -3.62 4.21 0.11
C HIS A 22 -3.43 3.36 1.36
N TYR A 23 -4.40 2.50 1.67
CA TYR A 23 -4.44 1.73 2.91
C TYR A 23 -4.68 0.24 2.65
N ARG A 24 -3.89 -0.63 3.31
CA ARG A 24 -4.12 -2.09 3.29
C ARG A 24 -3.56 -2.79 4.52
N GLN A 25 -4.19 -3.90 4.93
CA GLN A 25 -3.78 -4.72 6.07
C GLN A 25 -3.24 -6.09 5.63
N PHE A 26 -2.20 -6.56 6.33
CA PHE A 26 -1.52 -7.82 6.09
C PHE A 26 -1.39 -8.62 7.39
N GLY A 27 -2.36 -9.51 7.64
CA GLY A 27 -2.40 -10.32 8.85
C GLY A 27 -1.45 -11.52 8.81
N ARG A 28 -0.75 -11.81 9.91
CA ARG A 28 0.21 -12.93 10.01
C ARG A 28 -0.46 -14.26 9.64
N ALA A 29 -1.66 -14.47 10.17
CA ALA A 29 -2.44 -15.68 9.94
C ALA A 29 -2.83 -15.86 8.46
N SER A 30 -3.07 -14.77 7.73
CA SER A 30 -3.46 -14.80 6.32
C SER A 30 -2.31 -15.10 5.36
N TYR A 31 -1.06 -14.92 5.78
CA TYR A 31 0.12 -15.10 4.92
C TYR A 31 1.05 -16.20 5.44
N GLY A 32 0.61 -17.00 6.41
CA GLY A 32 1.41 -18.12 6.94
C GLY A 32 2.55 -17.70 7.88
N GLY A 33 2.58 -16.46 8.35
CA GLY A 33 3.59 -15.99 9.30
C GLY A 33 3.81 -14.48 9.29
N ALA A 34 4.63 -14.00 10.23
CA ALA A 34 5.01 -12.60 10.30
C ALA A 34 5.93 -12.20 9.14
N GLU A 35 6.91 -13.04 8.80
CA GLU A 35 7.85 -12.77 7.71
C GLU A 35 7.14 -12.61 6.36
N GLN A 36 6.31 -13.57 5.99
CA GLN A 36 5.53 -13.52 4.74
C GLN A 36 4.56 -12.32 4.73
N ALA A 37 3.87 -12.04 5.84
CA ALA A 37 3.00 -10.87 5.92
C ALA A 37 3.78 -9.55 5.74
N LEU A 38 5.01 -9.46 6.23
CA LEU A 38 5.87 -8.29 6.03
C LEU A 38 6.32 -8.16 4.57
N LEU A 39 6.71 -9.25 3.92
CA LEU A 39 7.09 -9.25 2.50
C LEU A 39 5.94 -8.72 1.62
N HIS A 40 4.72 -9.24 1.82
CA HIS A 40 3.55 -8.75 1.10
C HIS A 40 3.24 -7.28 1.39
N ALA A 41 3.44 -6.82 2.63
CA ALA A 41 3.26 -5.42 2.99
C ALA A 41 4.30 -4.52 2.30
N GLN A 42 5.55 -4.97 2.20
CA GLN A 42 6.63 -4.27 1.49
C GLN A 42 6.35 -4.20 -0.01
N ASP A 43 6.04 -5.33 -0.64
CA ASP A 43 5.73 -5.39 -2.08
C ASP A 43 4.57 -4.47 -2.45
N TRP A 44 3.50 -4.50 -1.64
CA TRP A 44 2.35 -3.65 -1.89
C TRP A 44 2.67 -2.16 -1.67
N ARG A 45 3.41 -1.81 -0.60
CA ARG A 45 3.87 -0.43 -0.39
C ARG A 45 4.71 0.05 -1.58
N ASP A 46 5.65 -0.78 -2.04
CA ASP A 46 6.61 -0.40 -3.08
C ASP A 46 5.91 -0.25 -4.42
N ALA A 47 4.93 -1.11 -4.72
CA ALA A 47 4.04 -0.94 -5.85
C ALA A 47 3.26 0.39 -5.77
N ILE A 48 2.68 0.73 -4.60
CA ILE A 48 1.96 2.00 -4.42
C ILE A 48 2.90 3.20 -4.61
N VAL A 49 4.10 3.16 -4.03
CA VAL A 49 5.12 4.21 -4.17
C VAL A 49 5.48 4.43 -5.64
N ARG A 50 5.70 3.35 -6.40
CA ARG A 50 6.08 3.44 -7.82
C ARG A 50 4.90 3.93 -8.68
N GLN A 51 3.70 3.43 -8.45
CA GLN A 51 2.49 3.79 -9.20
C GLN A 51 1.97 5.20 -8.91
N HIS A 52 2.14 5.68 -7.67
CA HIS A 52 1.60 6.96 -7.22
C HIS A 52 2.73 7.88 -6.74
N PRO A 53 3.57 8.40 -7.66
CA PRO A 53 4.60 9.34 -7.28
C PRO A 53 4.03 10.65 -6.73
N PRO A 54 4.73 11.30 -5.77
CA PRO A 54 4.44 12.70 -5.44
C PRO A 54 4.45 13.57 -6.70
N ILE A 55 3.73 14.69 -6.68
CA ILE A 55 3.76 15.65 -7.79
C ILE A 55 5.19 16.12 -8.10
N ALA A 56 5.47 16.39 -9.37
CA ALA A 56 6.75 16.96 -9.77
C ALA A 56 7.00 18.31 -9.07
N ARG A 57 8.25 18.60 -8.71
CA ARG A 57 8.60 19.90 -8.07
C ARG A 57 8.19 21.08 -8.94
N ARG A 58 8.37 20.95 -10.26
CA ARG A 58 7.93 21.93 -11.27
C ARG A 58 6.41 22.16 -11.22
N ALA A 59 5.62 21.09 -11.32
CA ALA A 59 4.16 21.19 -11.29
C ALA A 59 3.66 21.86 -10.00
N ARG A 60 4.28 21.54 -8.85
CA ARG A 60 3.99 22.21 -7.58
C ARG A 60 4.34 23.70 -7.60
N ALA A 61 5.46 24.07 -8.21
CA ALA A 61 5.91 25.46 -8.29
C ALA A 61 5.10 26.31 -9.27
N GLU A 62 4.44 25.69 -10.25
CA GLU A 62 3.54 26.33 -11.22
C GLU A 62 2.12 26.51 -10.67
N GLN A 63 1.76 25.82 -9.58
CA GLN A 63 0.41 25.86 -9.04
C GLN A 63 0.03 27.27 -8.52
N PRO A 64 -1.02 27.90 -9.08
CA PRO A 64 -1.48 29.21 -8.65
C PRO A 64 -1.88 29.22 -7.17
N ARG A 65 -1.51 30.29 -6.47
CA ARG A 65 -1.99 30.57 -5.11
C ARG A 65 -3.12 31.60 -5.17
N ALA A 66 -4.05 31.55 -4.21
CA ALA A 66 -5.19 32.46 -4.16
C ALA A 66 -4.79 33.95 -4.10
N ASN A 67 -3.59 34.26 -3.61
CA ASN A 67 -3.05 35.62 -3.51
C ASN A 67 -2.09 35.99 -4.67
N ASN A 68 -2.08 35.23 -5.76
CA ASN A 68 -1.23 35.53 -6.91
C ASN A 68 -1.88 36.60 -7.81
N SER A 69 -1.44 37.84 -7.67
CA SER A 69 -1.91 38.98 -8.47
C SER A 69 -1.10 39.24 -9.75
N THR A 70 0.02 38.54 -9.96
CA THR A 70 0.98 38.81 -11.05
C THR A 70 0.82 37.88 -12.25
N GLY A 71 -0.13 36.95 -12.18
CA GLY A 71 -0.45 35.99 -13.25
C GLY A 71 0.40 34.73 -13.26
N ALA A 72 1.58 34.71 -12.60
CA ALA A 72 2.47 33.55 -12.55
C ALA A 72 3.12 33.38 -11.18
N PRO A 73 2.98 32.21 -10.51
CA PRO A 73 3.62 31.97 -9.22
C PRO A 73 5.14 32.11 -9.31
N GLY A 74 5.73 32.87 -8.39
CA GLY A 74 7.17 33.13 -8.37
C GLY A 74 7.58 34.36 -9.20
N VAL A 75 6.63 35.10 -9.78
CA VAL A 75 6.86 36.44 -10.34
C VAL A 75 6.28 37.48 -9.39
N TYR A 76 7.08 38.48 -9.03
CA TYR A 76 6.71 39.53 -8.07
C TYR A 76 6.94 40.91 -8.68
N SER A 77 6.03 41.85 -8.43
CA SER A 77 6.27 43.26 -8.72
C SER A 77 6.90 43.94 -7.51
N ARG A 78 7.92 44.76 -7.76
CA ARG A 78 8.47 45.69 -6.77
C ARG A 78 7.86 47.05 -7.03
N VAL A 79 7.07 47.51 -6.08
CA VAL A 79 6.31 48.77 -6.19
C VAL A 79 7.02 49.87 -5.40
N ALA A 80 7.00 51.08 -5.93
CA ALA A 80 7.48 52.28 -5.25
C ALA A 80 6.44 52.83 -4.26
N PRO A 81 6.80 53.77 -3.37
CA PRO A 81 5.85 54.37 -2.44
C PRO A 81 4.66 55.06 -3.11
N ASP A 82 4.82 55.50 -4.37
CA ASP A 82 3.78 56.11 -5.20
C ASP A 82 2.85 55.09 -5.89
N GLY A 83 3.02 53.80 -5.60
CA GLY A 83 2.19 52.72 -6.17
C GLY A 83 2.62 52.26 -7.56
N ARG A 84 3.67 52.83 -8.16
CA ARG A 84 4.15 52.42 -9.49
C ARG A 84 5.09 51.22 -9.43
N VAL A 85 4.96 50.29 -10.35
CA VAL A 85 5.89 49.15 -10.48
C VAL A 85 7.24 49.67 -10.98
N ARG A 86 8.30 49.42 -10.21
CA ARG A 86 9.69 49.76 -10.56
C ARG A 86 10.47 48.61 -11.17
N ALA A 87 10.12 47.38 -10.81
CA ALA A 87 10.78 46.20 -11.33
C ALA A 87 9.91 44.95 -11.20
N TRP A 88 10.18 43.97 -12.04
CA TRP A 88 9.67 42.62 -11.93
C TRP A 88 10.78 41.66 -11.50
N LEU A 89 10.46 40.74 -10.60
CA LEU A 89 11.36 39.72 -10.08
C LEU A 89 10.84 38.34 -10.46
N ALA A 90 11.64 37.56 -11.19
CA ALA A 90 11.44 36.13 -11.35
C ALA A 90 12.28 35.39 -10.30
N LYS A 91 11.65 34.60 -9.43
CA LYS A 91 12.32 33.85 -8.35
C LYS A 91 11.86 32.39 -8.30
N THR A 92 12.82 31.48 -8.27
CA THR A 92 12.59 30.02 -8.28
C THR A 92 13.53 29.28 -7.35
N TYR A 93 12.99 28.36 -6.54
CA TYR A 93 13.79 27.43 -5.72
C TYR A 93 14.03 26.14 -6.51
N ILE A 94 15.22 25.98 -7.11
CA ILE A 94 15.57 24.83 -7.95
C ILE A 94 16.14 23.66 -7.12
N ALA A 95 16.71 23.92 -5.95
CA ALA A 95 17.11 22.91 -4.94
C ALA A 95 16.87 23.46 -3.52
N GLU A 96 17.14 22.67 -2.47
CA GLU A 96 16.95 23.08 -1.06
C GLU A 96 17.68 24.39 -0.74
N ASP A 97 18.92 24.54 -1.24
CA ASP A 97 19.75 25.73 -1.02
C ASP A 97 20.07 26.51 -2.31
N GLN A 98 19.39 26.21 -3.41
CA GLN A 98 19.67 26.84 -4.69
C GLN A 98 18.45 27.61 -5.22
N ILE A 99 18.62 28.93 -5.29
CA ILE A 99 17.59 29.88 -5.72
C ILE A 99 18.08 30.61 -6.97
N LEU A 100 17.28 30.59 -8.02
CA LEU A 100 17.46 31.46 -9.18
C LEU A 100 16.60 32.70 -9.01
N GLN A 101 17.21 33.88 -9.19
CA GLN A 101 16.50 35.15 -9.11
C GLN A 101 17.04 36.13 -10.15
N THR A 102 16.14 36.85 -10.81
CA THR A 102 16.49 37.85 -11.82
C THR A 102 15.51 39.01 -11.76
N TYR A 103 16.05 40.23 -11.80
CA TYR A 103 15.29 41.47 -11.77
C TYR A 103 15.23 42.10 -13.16
N PHE A 104 14.08 42.69 -13.47
CA PHE A 104 13.82 43.41 -14.71
C PHE A 104 13.28 44.79 -14.35
N SER A 105 14.09 45.83 -14.51
CA SER A 105 13.69 47.21 -14.21
C SER A 105 12.64 47.72 -15.21
N VAL A 106 11.72 48.55 -14.72
CA VAL A 106 10.69 49.22 -15.52
C VAL A 106 11.18 50.62 -15.90
N ASP A 107 11.92 50.72 -17.01
CA ASP A 107 12.40 52.01 -17.54
C ASP A 107 11.38 52.57 -18.56
N GLY A 108 10.12 52.74 -18.12
CA GLY A 108 9.02 53.24 -18.95
C GLY A 108 8.26 52.17 -19.77
N ALA A 109 8.71 50.91 -19.76
CA ALA A 109 8.10 49.79 -20.51
C ALA A 109 7.67 48.63 -19.60
N ASP A 110 6.68 48.87 -18.71
CA ASP A 110 6.22 47.90 -17.71
C ASP A 110 5.83 46.53 -18.30
N ARG A 111 5.07 46.54 -19.40
CA ARG A 111 4.64 45.32 -20.09
C ARG A 111 5.84 44.49 -20.60
N ALA A 112 6.89 45.14 -21.08
CA ALA A 112 8.08 44.45 -21.58
C ALA A 112 8.89 43.81 -20.44
N ALA A 113 9.06 44.54 -19.33
CA ALA A 113 9.73 44.03 -18.14
C ALA A 113 8.94 42.87 -17.49
N HIS A 114 7.61 42.95 -17.45
CA HIS A 114 6.75 41.86 -16.99
C HIS A 114 6.88 40.62 -17.87
N ALA A 115 6.81 40.78 -19.21
CA ALA A 115 6.98 39.68 -20.16
C ALA A 115 8.36 39.03 -20.04
N ALA A 116 9.43 39.82 -19.84
CA ALA A 116 10.78 39.31 -19.62
C ALA A 116 10.88 38.48 -18.33
N ALA A 117 10.24 38.94 -17.24
CA ALA A 117 10.17 38.20 -15.99
C ALA A 117 9.39 36.87 -16.13
N LEU A 118 8.30 36.86 -16.89
CA LEU A 118 7.55 35.62 -17.20
C LEU A 118 8.40 34.63 -18.01
N ALA A 119 9.11 35.12 -19.04
CA ALA A 119 9.99 34.29 -19.86
C ALA A 119 11.15 33.71 -19.04
N GLU A 120 11.77 34.52 -18.18
CA GLU A 120 12.83 34.06 -17.29
C GLU A 120 12.31 33.05 -16.27
N ARG A 121 11.13 33.28 -15.68
CA ARG A 121 10.48 32.30 -14.80
C ARG A 121 10.28 30.96 -15.50
N ALA A 122 9.87 30.95 -16.77
CA ALA A 122 9.75 29.72 -17.56
C ALA A 122 11.10 29.00 -17.75
N ARG A 123 12.20 29.74 -17.99
CA ARG A 123 13.55 29.16 -18.05
C ARG A 123 13.98 28.56 -16.72
N GLN A 124 13.72 29.25 -15.62
CA GLN A 124 14.06 28.75 -14.27
C GLN A 124 13.26 27.49 -13.93
N LEU A 125 11.96 27.43 -14.30
CA LEU A 125 11.13 26.23 -14.12
C LEU A 125 11.62 25.05 -14.96
N ALA A 126 12.15 25.28 -16.16
CA ALA A 126 12.71 24.24 -17.00
C ALA A 126 13.93 23.55 -16.37
N GLN A 127 14.63 24.23 -15.45
CA GLN A 127 15.75 23.67 -14.70
C GLN A 127 15.29 22.83 -13.49
N MET A 128 14.01 22.88 -13.11
CA MET A 128 13.50 22.09 -11.99
C MET A 128 13.33 20.62 -12.39
N THR A 129 14.01 19.74 -11.67
CA THR A 129 13.90 18.28 -11.83
C THR A 129 13.42 17.61 -10.55
N GLY A 130 12.93 16.37 -10.69
CA GLY A 130 12.57 15.51 -9.56
C GLY A 130 11.17 15.72 -8.98
N LEU A 131 10.86 14.91 -7.97
CA LEU A 131 9.57 14.84 -7.29
C LEU A 131 9.58 15.71 -6.03
N ALA A 132 8.43 16.29 -5.69
CA ALA A 132 8.30 17.11 -4.49
C ALA A 132 8.19 16.21 -3.23
N HIS A 133 8.90 16.59 -2.16
CA HIS A 133 8.79 15.98 -0.84
C HIS A 133 8.92 14.45 -0.83
N VAL A 134 9.99 13.93 -1.43
CA VAL A 134 10.30 12.49 -1.37
C VAL A 134 10.89 12.16 -0.02
N HIS A 135 10.34 11.15 0.66
CA HIS A 135 10.93 10.66 1.90
C HIS A 135 12.24 9.90 1.58
N PRO A 136 13.33 9.99 2.37
CA PRO A 136 14.60 9.32 2.04
C PRO A 136 14.46 7.80 1.79
N ALA A 137 13.65 7.12 2.61
CA ALA A 137 13.35 5.70 2.41
C ALA A 137 12.60 5.38 1.09
N GLU A 138 11.88 6.35 0.53
CA GLU A 138 11.21 6.21 -0.76
C GLU A 138 12.20 6.32 -1.93
N GLU A 139 13.24 7.14 -1.80
CA GLU A 139 14.31 7.19 -2.80
C GLU A 139 14.99 5.83 -2.95
N ALA A 140 15.25 5.13 -1.83
CA ALA A 140 15.79 3.78 -1.85
C ALA A 140 14.85 2.81 -2.60
N ILE A 141 13.55 2.83 -2.31
CA ILE A 141 12.54 1.98 -2.99
C ILE A 141 12.46 2.25 -4.50
N ARG A 142 12.68 3.51 -4.91
CA ARG A 142 12.68 3.91 -6.32
C ARG A 142 13.98 3.55 -7.03
N ARG A 143 15.12 3.62 -6.33
CA ARG A 143 16.43 3.22 -6.87
C ARG A 143 16.58 1.70 -6.94
N GLU A 144 16.06 0.99 -5.94
CA GLU A 144 15.99 -0.47 -5.90
C GLU A 144 14.98 -0.94 -6.97
N THR A 145 15.52 -1.17 -8.16
CA THR A 145 14.74 -1.62 -9.32
C THR A 145 14.61 -3.14 -9.31
N ASP A 146 15.60 -3.88 -8.76
CA ASP A 146 15.69 -5.33 -8.89
C ASP A 146 16.23 -6.03 -7.63
N ALA A 147 15.49 -5.98 -6.52
CA ALA A 147 15.75 -6.92 -5.44
C ALA A 147 15.33 -8.33 -5.88
N ALA A 148 16.22 -9.31 -5.72
CA ALA A 148 15.96 -10.70 -6.08
C ALA A 148 14.61 -11.18 -5.50
N PRO A 149 13.76 -11.86 -6.30
CA PRO A 149 12.44 -12.23 -5.87
C PRO A 149 12.52 -13.23 -4.71
N ARG A 150 12.16 -12.79 -3.51
CA ARG A 150 11.90 -13.69 -2.38
C ARG A 150 10.64 -14.51 -2.66
N ALA A 151 10.62 -15.79 -2.30
CA ALA A 151 9.41 -16.60 -2.50
C ALA A 151 8.27 -16.07 -1.62
N ARG A 152 7.13 -15.74 -2.24
CA ARG A 152 5.91 -15.32 -1.52
C ARG A 152 4.92 -16.47 -1.47
N THR A 153 4.40 -16.74 -0.28
CA THR A 153 3.24 -17.60 -0.13
C THR A 153 1.97 -16.84 -0.55
N PRO A 154 1.03 -17.47 -1.26
CA PRO A 154 -0.25 -16.82 -1.56
C PRO A 154 -1.04 -16.56 -0.27
N ARG A 155 -1.95 -15.59 -0.32
CA ARG A 155 -2.86 -15.31 0.80
C ARG A 155 -3.73 -16.54 1.05
N LEU A 156 -3.67 -17.07 2.26
CA LEU A 156 -4.49 -18.17 2.74
C LEU A 156 -5.97 -17.76 2.79
N SER A 157 -6.84 -18.66 2.35
CA SER A 157 -8.28 -18.49 2.51
C SER A 157 -8.70 -18.59 3.97
N ARG A 158 -9.88 -18.08 4.32
CA ARG A 158 -10.42 -18.19 5.69
C ARG A 158 -10.56 -19.65 6.17
N ALA A 159 -10.71 -20.59 5.23
CA ALA A 159 -10.80 -22.02 5.49
C ALA A 159 -9.42 -22.65 5.79
N GLU A 160 -8.33 -22.05 5.35
CA GLU A 160 -6.96 -22.54 5.58
C GLU A 160 -6.33 -21.91 6.82
N ILE A 161 -6.82 -20.75 7.26
CA ILE A 161 -6.32 -20.06 8.46
C ILE A 161 -6.66 -20.86 9.72
N VAL A 162 -5.63 -21.36 10.41
CA VAL A 162 -5.74 -22.02 11.72
C VAL A 162 -6.05 -20.97 12.79
N ARG A 163 -7.13 -21.18 13.55
CA ARG A 163 -7.52 -20.27 14.64
C ARG A 163 -6.71 -20.56 15.90
N ARG A 164 -6.48 -19.53 16.74
CA ARG A 164 -5.72 -19.66 18.00
C ARG A 164 -6.25 -20.75 18.94
N ASN A 165 -7.57 -20.96 18.96
CA ASN A 165 -8.22 -21.96 19.80
C ASN A 165 -8.31 -23.36 19.16
N ASN A 166 -7.65 -23.58 18.01
CA ASN A 166 -7.64 -24.86 17.35
C ASN A 166 -6.48 -25.72 17.86
N SER A 167 -6.80 -26.78 18.61
CA SER A 167 -5.84 -27.76 19.15
C SER A 167 -5.40 -28.82 18.13
N SER A 168 -6.04 -28.88 16.96
CA SER A 168 -5.72 -29.88 15.94
C SER A 168 -4.46 -29.51 15.14
N GLY A 169 -4.18 -28.21 14.99
CA GLY A 169 -3.16 -27.68 14.08
C GLY A 169 -3.66 -27.51 12.63
N THR A 170 -4.88 -27.96 12.32
CA THR A 170 -5.49 -27.91 10.98
C THR A 170 -6.82 -27.16 11.03
N SER A 171 -6.97 -26.12 10.20
CA SER A 171 -8.22 -25.36 10.16
C SER A 171 -9.37 -26.22 9.66
N GLY A 172 -10.52 -26.14 10.33
CA GLY A 172 -11.67 -27.02 10.06
C GLY A 172 -11.59 -28.41 10.68
N VAL A 173 -10.52 -28.74 11.43
CA VAL A 173 -10.47 -29.93 12.28
C VAL A 173 -10.61 -29.52 13.74
N GLN A 174 -11.53 -30.16 14.46
CA GLN A 174 -11.79 -29.86 15.87
C GLN A 174 -12.02 -31.15 16.67
N PHE A 175 -11.58 -31.12 17.92
CA PHE A 175 -11.93 -32.14 18.89
C PHE A 175 -13.22 -31.75 19.61
N LYS A 176 -14.18 -32.66 19.68
CA LYS A 176 -15.39 -32.51 20.50
C LYS A 176 -15.20 -33.28 21.79
N SER A 177 -15.26 -32.54 22.90
CA SER A 177 -14.90 -33.03 24.23
C SER A 177 -15.70 -34.26 24.65
N PRO A 178 -15.13 -35.09 25.54
CA PRO A 178 -15.81 -36.26 26.08
C PRO A 178 -17.09 -35.90 26.83
N ARG A 179 -18.05 -36.82 26.80
CA ARG A 179 -19.20 -36.89 27.72
C ARG A 179 -19.03 -38.16 28.57
N PRO A 180 -19.73 -38.31 29.71
CA PRO A 180 -19.60 -39.49 30.57
C PRO A 180 -19.63 -40.83 29.81
N ASP A 181 -20.45 -40.92 28.75
CA ASP A 181 -20.63 -42.14 27.96
C ASP A 181 -19.84 -42.19 26.64
N HIS A 182 -19.04 -41.16 26.33
CA HIS A 182 -18.33 -41.07 25.05
C HIS A 182 -16.97 -40.35 25.18
N PRO A 183 -15.83 -40.98 24.81
CA PRO A 183 -14.48 -40.41 24.98
C PRO A 183 -14.13 -39.26 24.03
N GLY A 184 -15.13 -38.59 23.45
CA GLY A 184 -14.96 -37.55 22.43
C GLY A 184 -14.68 -38.08 21.02
N TYR A 185 -14.67 -37.17 20.05
CA TYR A 185 -14.39 -37.48 18.64
C TYR A 185 -13.67 -36.33 17.95
N TRP A 186 -12.88 -36.67 16.94
CA TRP A 186 -12.29 -35.70 16.01
C TRP A 186 -13.22 -35.50 14.82
N MET A 187 -13.42 -34.25 14.40
CA MET A 187 -14.33 -33.94 13.30
C MET A 187 -13.68 -33.00 12.29
N ALA A 188 -13.79 -33.35 11.02
CA ALA A 188 -13.52 -32.47 9.88
C ALA A 188 -14.80 -31.74 9.47
N ILE A 189 -14.71 -30.44 9.20
CA ILE A 189 -15.84 -29.61 8.76
C ILE A 189 -15.40 -28.59 7.71
N THR A 190 -16.14 -28.51 6.61
CA THR A 190 -15.89 -27.61 5.47
C THR A 190 -17.20 -27.02 4.96
N PHE A 191 -17.22 -25.73 4.63
CA PHE A 191 -18.32 -25.14 3.87
C PHE A 191 -17.98 -25.14 2.38
N ILE A 192 -18.87 -25.69 1.56
CA ILE A 192 -18.75 -25.78 0.11
C ILE A 192 -19.93 -25.01 -0.50
N ALA A 193 -19.64 -24.08 -1.42
CA ALA A 193 -20.70 -23.33 -2.11
C ALA A 193 -21.63 -24.31 -2.86
N GLY A 194 -22.93 -24.06 -2.84
CA GLY A 194 -23.95 -24.94 -3.45
C GLY A 194 -24.25 -26.24 -2.69
N ARG A 195 -23.32 -26.80 -1.90
CA ARG A 195 -23.53 -28.03 -1.09
C ARG A 195 -23.76 -27.77 0.41
N GLY A 196 -23.42 -26.59 0.88
CA GLY A 196 -23.50 -26.25 2.30
C GLY A 196 -22.35 -26.83 3.11
N THR A 197 -22.62 -27.11 4.39
CA THR A 197 -21.59 -27.61 5.31
C THR A 197 -21.45 -29.13 5.19
N VAL A 198 -20.28 -29.61 4.79
CA VAL A 198 -19.91 -31.02 4.84
C VAL A 198 -19.06 -31.29 6.09
N SER A 199 -19.38 -32.35 6.82
CA SER A 199 -18.64 -32.73 8.02
C SER A 199 -18.58 -34.25 8.19
N LYS A 200 -17.55 -34.73 8.89
CA LYS A 200 -17.40 -36.15 9.23
C LYS A 200 -16.63 -36.30 10.53
N ALA A 201 -17.14 -37.17 11.40
CA ALA A 201 -16.61 -37.41 12.74
C ALA A 201 -15.98 -38.79 12.87
N PHE A 202 -14.91 -38.87 13.65
CA PHE A 202 -14.12 -40.06 13.92
C PHE A 202 -14.01 -40.25 15.43
N SER A 203 -14.66 -41.28 15.97
CA SER A 203 -14.73 -41.51 17.41
C SER A 203 -13.38 -41.98 17.97
N VAL A 204 -12.99 -41.41 19.11
CA VAL A 204 -11.81 -41.86 19.86
C VAL A 204 -12.00 -43.29 20.37
N LYS A 205 -13.24 -43.69 20.68
CA LYS A 205 -13.57 -45.05 21.15
C LYS A 205 -13.19 -46.12 20.13
N THR A 206 -13.36 -45.81 18.84
CA THR A 206 -13.18 -46.76 17.74
C THR A 206 -11.74 -46.78 17.23
N HIS A 207 -11.12 -45.61 17.11
CA HIS A 207 -9.82 -45.48 16.41
C HIS A 207 -8.65 -45.15 17.37
N GLY A 208 -8.91 -44.77 18.62
CA GLY A 208 -7.93 -44.12 19.47
C GLY A 208 -7.69 -42.66 19.06
N GLU A 209 -7.13 -41.87 19.98
CA GLU A 209 -7.06 -40.41 19.82
C GLU A 209 -6.21 -39.97 18.62
N GLN A 210 -4.99 -40.50 18.51
CA GLN A 210 -4.07 -40.13 17.44
C GLN A 210 -4.59 -40.55 16.05
N ALA A 211 -5.15 -41.75 15.93
CA ALA A 211 -5.64 -42.22 14.63
C ALA A 211 -6.93 -41.50 14.23
N ALA A 212 -7.86 -41.24 15.16
CA ALA A 212 -9.04 -40.42 14.91
C ALA A 212 -8.65 -39.01 14.43
N LYS A 213 -7.62 -38.40 15.04
CA LYS A 213 -7.08 -37.11 14.60
C LYS A 213 -6.53 -37.17 13.16
N ARG A 214 -5.71 -38.17 12.85
CA ARG A 214 -5.15 -38.35 11.48
C ARG A 214 -6.24 -38.54 10.43
N LEU A 215 -7.26 -39.34 10.74
CA LEU A 215 -8.41 -39.55 9.85
C LEU A 215 -9.19 -38.26 9.61
N ALA A 216 -9.41 -37.44 10.64
CA ALA A 216 -10.04 -36.15 10.50
C ALA A 216 -9.21 -35.16 9.66
N ILE A 217 -7.88 -35.18 9.77
CA ILE A 217 -7.00 -34.36 8.93
C ILE A 217 -7.07 -34.80 7.46
N ALA A 218 -6.95 -36.10 7.18
CA ALA A 218 -7.04 -36.63 5.82
C ALA A 218 -8.41 -36.34 5.18
N GLU A 219 -9.50 -36.50 5.93
CA GLU A 219 -10.83 -36.15 5.46
C GLU A 219 -10.96 -34.65 5.15
N ARG A 220 -10.35 -33.78 5.97
CA ARG A 220 -10.32 -32.34 5.70
C ARG A 220 -9.61 -32.02 4.39
N GLU A 221 -8.51 -32.69 4.07
CA GLU A 221 -7.82 -32.52 2.78
C GLU A 221 -8.71 -32.90 1.60
N THR A 222 -9.44 -34.02 1.70
CA THR A 222 -10.42 -34.44 0.71
C THR A 222 -11.53 -33.40 0.51
N GLN A 223 -12.08 -32.86 1.60
CA GLN A 223 -13.13 -31.84 1.53
C GLN A 223 -12.62 -30.52 0.90
N LEU A 224 -11.38 -30.13 1.17
CA LEU A 224 -10.75 -28.95 0.55
C LEU A 224 -10.47 -29.17 -0.94
N ALA A 225 -10.02 -30.36 -1.34
CA ALA A 225 -9.82 -30.71 -2.75
C ALA A 225 -11.14 -30.65 -3.53
N LEU A 226 -12.20 -31.22 -2.96
CA LEU A 226 -13.55 -31.14 -3.53
C LEU A 226 -14.04 -29.68 -3.65
N LYS A 227 -13.82 -28.87 -2.62
CA LYS A 227 -14.16 -27.44 -2.67
C LYS A 227 -13.45 -26.75 -3.83
N ARG A 228 -12.14 -26.96 -4.01
CA ARG A 228 -11.36 -26.35 -5.09
C ARG A 228 -11.87 -26.76 -6.47
N GLN A 229 -12.26 -28.03 -6.64
CA GLN A 229 -12.84 -28.51 -7.90
C GLN A 229 -14.17 -27.81 -8.23
N LEU A 230 -15.06 -27.67 -7.25
CA LEU A 230 -16.37 -27.04 -7.45
C LEU A 230 -16.25 -25.53 -7.66
N ASP A 231 -15.44 -24.84 -6.85
CA ASP A 231 -15.20 -23.39 -7.02
C ASP A 231 -14.53 -23.10 -8.39
N GLY A 232 -13.71 -24.01 -8.91
CA GLY A 232 -13.07 -23.89 -10.22
C GLY A 232 -14.01 -24.15 -11.41
N ALA A 233 -15.01 -25.01 -11.25
CA ALA A 233 -16.01 -25.27 -12.29
C ALA A 233 -16.99 -24.10 -12.48
N GLU A 234 -17.35 -23.41 -11.39
CA GLU A 234 -18.20 -22.20 -11.43
C GLU A 234 -17.52 -21.01 -12.14
N LEU A 235 -16.19 -20.92 -12.14
CA LEU A 235 -15.45 -19.85 -12.82
C LEU A 235 -15.26 -20.08 -14.33
N ALA A 236 -15.54 -21.30 -14.81
CA ALA A 236 -15.38 -21.70 -16.21
C ALA A 236 -16.71 -21.80 -16.98
N SER A 237 -17.85 -21.56 -16.32
CA SER A 237 -19.19 -21.44 -16.92
C SER A 237 -19.63 -19.98 -16.96
#